data_AF-A0A2W6AX27-F1
#
_entry.id   AF-A0A2W6AX27-F1
#
_cell.length_a   1.000
_cell.length_b   1.000
_cell.length_c   1.000
_cell.angle_alpha   90.00
_cell.angle_beta   90.00
_cell.angle_gamma   90.00
#
_symmetry.space_group_name_H-M   'P 1'
#
loop_
_entity.id
_entity.type
_entity.pdbx_description
1 polymer ?
#
loop_
_entity_poly.entity_id
_entity_poly.type
_entity_poly.pdbx_seq_one_letter_code
_entity_poly.pdbx_strand_id
1 'polypeptide(L)'
;MGRSSERTDPVLHNRLAVLRTERRISRQELADALGVNYQTIGYLERGEYNPSLELALRAAEYFGLPVEAIFSRRPFTPMSEQLYAGTSRTSPQ
;
A
#
# COMPACT_ATOMS: atom_id res chain seq x y z
N MET A 1 36.60 -13.10 -3.77
CA MET A 1 35.25 -13.64 -4.02
C MET A 1 34.27 -12.50 -3.79
N GLY A 2 33.70 -11.95 -4.86
CA GLY A 2 32.91 -10.71 -4.80
C GLY A 2 31.67 -10.87 -3.92
N ARG A 3 31.37 -9.85 -3.11
CA ARG A 3 30.08 -9.72 -2.44
C ARG A 3 29.02 -9.64 -3.53
N SER A 4 28.28 -10.73 -3.73
CA SER A 4 27.05 -10.73 -4.52
C SER A 4 26.17 -9.61 -3.99
N SER A 5 25.85 -8.67 -4.87
CA SER A 5 24.96 -7.54 -4.59
C SER A 5 23.74 -8.02 -3.80
N GLU A 6 23.55 -7.50 -2.59
CA GLU A 6 22.23 -7.52 -1.95
C GLU A 6 21.30 -6.85 -2.94
N ARG A 7 20.49 -7.64 -3.66
CA ARG A 7 19.31 -7.12 -4.33
C ARG A 7 18.41 -6.66 -3.20
N THR A 8 18.54 -5.42 -2.77
CA THR A 8 17.54 -4.74 -1.96
C THR A 8 16.33 -4.62 -2.88
N ASP A 9 15.53 -5.69 -2.95
CA ASP A 9 14.26 -5.60 -3.67
C ASP A 9 13.53 -4.39 -3.07
N PRO A 10 13.12 -3.42 -3.90
CA PRO A 10 12.55 -2.18 -3.39
C PRO A 10 11.33 -2.52 -2.55
N VAL A 11 11.33 -2.03 -1.30
CA VAL A 11 10.20 -2.20 -0.38
C VAL A 11 8.97 -1.57 -1.04
N LEU A 12 7.96 -2.38 -1.35
CA LEU A 12 6.72 -1.87 -1.92
C LEU A 12 5.87 -1.26 -0.81
N HIS A 13 5.61 0.04 -0.91
CA HIS A 13 4.69 0.71 -0.01
C HIS A 13 3.25 0.36 -0.42
N ASN A 14 2.36 0.26 0.55
CA ASN A 14 0.95 0.00 0.29
C ASN A 14 0.02 0.78 1.23
N ARG A 15 -1.25 0.88 0.85
CA ARG A 15 -2.33 1.49 1.61
C ARG A 15 -3.36 0.49 2.14
N LEU A 16 -3.05 -0.81 2.15
CA LEU A 16 -4.03 -1.84 2.51
C LEU A 16 -4.61 -1.61 3.91
N ALA A 17 -3.78 -1.32 4.91
CA ALA A 17 -4.26 -1.06 6.27
C ALA A 17 -5.20 0.16 6.34
N VAL A 18 -4.89 1.21 5.58
CA VAL A 18 -5.70 2.45 5.52
C VAL A 18 -7.04 2.14 4.85
N LEU A 19 -7.02 1.58 3.64
CA LEU A 19 -8.22 1.25 2.86
C LEU A 19 -9.13 0.26 3.60
N ARG A 20 -8.53 -0.72 4.28
CA ARG A 20 -9.25 -1.68 5.12
C ARG A 20 -9.97 -1.00 6.28
N THR A 21 -9.30 -0.05 6.93
CA THR A 21 -9.87 0.71 8.05
C THR A 21 -10.96 1.67 7.58
N GLU A 22 -10.77 2.34 6.44
CA GLU A 22 -11.78 3.20 5.81
C GLU A 22 -13.06 2.43 5.50
N ARG A 23 -12.94 1.18 5.04
CA ARG A 23 -14.07 0.28 4.78
C ARG A 23 -14.60 -0.46 6.01
N ARG A 24 -13.98 -0.29 7.18
CA ARG A 24 -14.33 -0.97 8.44
C ARG A 24 -14.35 -2.50 8.37
N ILE A 25 -13.44 -3.08 7.59
CA ILE A 25 -13.29 -4.54 7.49
C ILE A 25 -12.08 -5.03 8.28
N SER A 26 -12.11 -6.28 8.71
CA SER A 26 -11.01 -6.98 9.36
C SER A 26 -10.01 -7.53 8.36
N ARG A 27 -8.84 -7.95 8.83
CA ARG A 27 -7.84 -8.62 7.99
C ARG A 27 -8.36 -9.96 7.45
N GLN A 28 -9.19 -10.66 8.22
CA GLN A 28 -9.80 -11.92 7.79
C GLN A 28 -10.75 -11.69 6.62
N GLU A 29 -11.65 -10.70 6.73
CA GLU A 29 -12.57 -10.37 5.63
C GLU A 29 -11.85 -9.96 4.35
N LEU A 30 -10.74 -9.21 4.47
CA LEU A 30 -9.91 -8.88 3.30
C LEU A 30 -9.19 -10.12 2.74
N ALA A 31 -8.71 -11.02 3.60
CA ALA A 31 -8.06 -12.26 3.19
C ALA A 31 -9.04 -13.15 2.40
N ASP A 32 -10.25 -13.32 2.93
CA ASP A 32 -11.33 -14.08 2.30
C ASP A 32 -11.71 -13.48 0.94
N ALA A 33 -11.84 -12.15 0.87
CA ALA A 33 -12.17 -11.44 -0.37
C ALA A 33 -11.09 -11.57 -1.45
N LEU A 34 -9.81 -11.61 -1.06
CA LEU A 34 -8.69 -11.74 -2.01
C LEU A 34 -8.30 -13.21 -2.29
N GLY A 35 -8.92 -14.16 -1.58
CA GLY A 35 -8.62 -15.59 -1.70
C GLY A 35 -7.20 -15.93 -1.23
N VAL A 36 -6.73 -15.29 -0.15
CA VAL A 36 -5.41 -15.51 0.44
C VAL A 36 -5.51 -15.87 1.91
N ASN A 37 -4.41 -16.33 2.51
CA ASN A 37 -4.38 -16.59 3.93
C ASN A 37 -4.34 -15.28 4.75
N TYR A 38 -4.91 -15.30 5.96
CA TYR A 38 -4.90 -14.19 6.91
C TYR A 38 -3.50 -13.59 7.14
N GLN A 39 -2.48 -14.43 7.29
CA GLN A 39 -1.10 -13.98 7.50
C GLN A 39 -0.59 -13.17 6.30
N THR A 40 -1.02 -13.50 5.07
CA THR A 40 -0.64 -12.77 3.85
C THR A 40 -1.04 -11.31 3.94
N ILE A 41 -2.25 -11.00 4.43
CA ILE A 41 -2.70 -9.63 4.64
C ILE A 41 -1.80 -8.91 5.66
N GLY A 42 -1.46 -9.59 6.75
CA GLY A 42 -0.53 -9.05 7.76
C GLY A 42 0.85 -8.72 7.19
N TYR A 43 1.43 -9.63 6.39
CA TYR A 43 2.73 -9.43 5.75
C TYR A 43 2.71 -8.28 4.74
N LEU A 44 1.64 -8.20 3.93
CA LEU A 44 1.46 -7.10 2.98
C LEU A 44 1.34 -5.76 3.71
N GLU A 45 0.49 -5.64 4.73
CA GLU A 45 0.31 -4.37 5.46
C GLU A 45 1.61 -3.86 6.11
N ARG A 46 2.53 -4.76 6.50
CA ARG A 46 3.84 -4.40 7.05
C ARG A 46 4.92 -4.18 5.99
N GLY A 47 4.61 -4.43 4.72
CA GLY A 47 5.57 -4.32 3.61
C GLY A 47 6.65 -5.41 3.65
N GLU A 48 6.41 -6.53 4.33
CA GLU A 48 7.35 -7.65 4.45
C GLU A 48 7.37 -8.54 3.21
N TYR A 49 6.39 -8.36 2.31
CA TYR A 49 6.23 -9.16 1.10
C TYR A 49 5.68 -8.31 -0.05
N ASN A 50 6.21 -8.52 -1.26
CA ASN A 50 5.69 -7.93 -2.48
C ASN A 50 4.59 -8.84 -3.06
N PRO A 51 3.35 -8.33 -3.26
CA PRO A 51 2.28 -9.12 -3.85
C PRO A 51 2.65 -9.58 -5.27
N SER A 52 2.11 -10.72 -5.69
CA SER A 52 2.07 -11.06 -7.11
C SER A 52 1.23 -10.03 -7.87
N LEU A 53 1.44 -9.93 -9.19
CA LEU A 53 0.62 -9.07 -10.05
C LEU A 53 -0.88 -9.42 -9.91
N GLU A 54 -1.20 -10.72 -9.89
CA GLU A 54 -2.56 -11.22 -9.68
C GLU A 54 -3.18 -10.70 -8.38
N LEU A 55 -2.46 -10.77 -7.26
CA LEU A 55 -2.98 -10.29 -5.98
C LEU A 55 -3.15 -8.77 -5.97
N ALA A 56 -2.25 -8.03 -6.61
CA ALA A 56 -2.36 -6.58 -6.75
C ALA A 56 -3.59 -6.18 -7.59
N LEU A 57 -3.88 -6.91 -8.68
CA LEU A 57 -5.05 -6.69 -9.52
C LEU A 57 -6.36 -7.03 -8.78
N ARG A 58 -6.43 -8.15 -8.06
CA ARG A 58 -7.60 -8.48 -7.22
C ARG A 58 -7.86 -7.43 -6.15
N ALA A 59 -6.81 -6.90 -5.54
CA ALA A 59 -6.95 -5.79 -4.59
C ALA A 59 -7.50 -4.54 -5.28
N ALA A 60 -7.01 -4.20 -6.47
CA ALA A 60 -7.53 -3.09 -7.28
C ALA A 60 -9.03 -3.25 -7.59
N GLU A 61 -9.44 -4.44 -8.02
CA GLU A 61 -10.85 -4.78 -8.28
C GLU A 61 -11.70 -4.69 -7.00
N TYR A 62 -11.24 -5.29 -5.90
CA TYR A 62 -11.94 -5.27 -4.62
C TYR A 62 -12.14 -3.85 -4.09
N PHE A 63 -11.08 -3.02 -4.16
CA PHE A 63 -11.14 -1.63 -3.69
C PHE A 63 -11.74 -0.67 -4.73
N GLY A 64 -11.97 -1.09 -5.97
CA GLY A 64 -12.43 -0.20 -7.05
C GLY A 64 -11.46 0.96 -7.29
N LEU A 65 -10.17 0.71 -7.12
CA LEU A 65 -9.09 1.70 -7.22
C LEU A 65 -8.01 1.19 -8.18
N PRO A 66 -7.29 2.07 -8.89
CA PRO A 66 -6.16 1.65 -9.68
C PRO A 66 -5.04 1.10 -8.78
N VAL A 67 -4.21 0.19 -9.32
CA VAL A 67 -3.15 -0.49 -8.55
C VAL A 67 -2.20 0.51 -7.88
N GLU A 68 -1.85 1.61 -8.56
CA GLU A 68 -0.98 2.66 -8.05
C GLU A 68 -1.56 3.48 -6.88
N ALA A 69 -2.88 3.45 -6.69
CA ALA A 69 -3.52 4.03 -5.51
C ALA A 69 -3.40 3.13 -4.27
N ILE A 70 -3.12 1.84 -4.47
CA ILE A 70 -2.99 0.83 -3.41
C ILE A 70 -1.53 0.52 -3.12
N PHE A 71 -0.69 0.42 -4.15
CA PHE A 71 0.71 0.03 -4.08
C PHE A 71 1.61 1.03 -4.79
N SER A 72 2.79 1.31 -4.23
CA SER A 72 3.72 2.28 -4.81
C SER A 72 5.17 1.92 -4.49
N ARG A 73 6.08 2.23 -5.43
CA ARG A 73 7.53 2.16 -5.21
C ARG A 73 8.08 3.33 -4.39
N ARG A 74 7.24 4.31 -4.07
CA ARG A 74 7.55 5.48 -3.25
C ARG A 74 6.60 5.53 -2.05
N PRO A 75 7.02 6.05 -0.90
CA PRO A 75 6.13 6.27 0.23
C PRO A 75 4.90 7.09 -0.19
N PHE A 76 3.74 6.74 0.35
CA PHE A 76 2.55 7.56 0.17
C PHE A 76 2.64 8.79 1.08
N THR A 77 2.40 9.96 0.50
CA THR A 77 2.24 11.19 1.28
C THR A 77 1.06 11.05 2.25
N PRO A 78 1.22 11.36 3.54
CA PRO A 78 0.12 11.41 4.49
C PRO A 78 -0.94 12.44 4.07
N MET A 79 -2.21 12.15 4.35
CA MET A 79 -3.31 13.05 3.98
C MET A 79 -3.19 14.44 4.63
N SER A 80 -2.69 14.50 5.87
CA SER A 80 -2.44 15.77 6.56
C SER A 80 -1.47 16.66 5.80
N GLU A 81 -0.39 16.10 5.27
CA GLU A 81 0.58 16.85 4.47
C GLU A 81 -0.05 17.34 3.16
N GLN A 82 -0.84 16.51 2.49
CA GLN A 82 -1.53 16.91 1.25
C GLN A 82 -2.51 18.06 1.48
N LEU A 83 -3.25 18.04 2.59
CA LEU A 83 -4.25 19.06 2.93
C LEU A 83 -3.60 20.38 3.38
N TYR A 84 -2.52 20.34 4.16
CA TYR A 84 -1.90 21.54 4.73
C TYR A 84 -0.72 22.10 3.91
N ALA A 85 -0.16 21.36 2.94
CA ALA A 85 0.85 21.89 2.03
C ALA A 85 0.33 23.01 1.10
N GLY A 86 -1.00 23.19 1.02
CA GLY A 86 -1.63 24.32 0.33
C GLY A 86 -1.63 25.62 1.15
N THR A 87 -1.59 25.55 2.47
CA THR A 87 -1.71 26.73 3.36
C THR A 87 -0.41 27.55 3.42
N SER A 88 0.74 26.95 3.09
CA SER A 88 2.06 27.60 3.17
C SER A 88 2.52 28.28 1.88
N ARG A 89 1.68 28.35 0.82
CA ARG A 89 2.04 28.93 -0.49
C ARG A 89 1.30 30.22 -0.85
N THR A 90 0.59 30.83 0.09
CA THR A 90 0.08 32.20 -0.07
C THR A 90 0.93 33.13 0.77
N SER A 91 2.11 33.49 0.27
CA SER A 91 2.71 34.79 0.59
C SER A 91 2.16 35.81 -0.41
N PRO A 92 1.37 36.80 0.02
CA PRO A 92 1.19 38.00 -0.77
C PRO A 92 2.43 38.89 -0.61
N GLN A 93 2.90 39.36 -1.77
CA GLN A 93 3.91 40.41 -2.03
C GLN A 93 5.34 39.91 -2.23
#